data_AF-A0A5Z6ZHZ9-F1
#
_entry.id   AF-A0A5Z6ZHZ9-F1
#
_cell.length_a   1.000
_cell.length_b   1.000
_cell.length_c   1.000
_cell.angle_alpha   90.00
_cell.angle_beta   90.00
_cell.angle_gamma   90.00
#
_symmetry.space_group_name_H-M   'P 1'
#
loop_
_entity.id
_entity.type
_entity.pdbx_description
1 polymer ?
#
loop_
_entity_poly.entity_id
_entity_poly.type
_entity_poly.pdbx_seq_one_letter_code
_entity_poly.pdbx_strand_id
1 'polypeptide(L)'
;MVVLTTFIILQVISGIVFLSALQEDKSNFDWLNRLQHQQSLIDDNWDSLSLSNSLSKQIIFAEKEDVKEKLRDQLQQALKESLSQWKSFEESLSSQKKSLDIFLKLKKSFYLYHSRLNEQLNKSYDGSSQNIYVIDDSMNDFESAYNAYCNGNKKIYEGILEKTGLSYKKNIRHVFFCIFFMICIVVGVWFFIKKSLTTPINNIVTDIVNL
;
A
#
# COMPACT_ATOMS: atom_id res chain seq x y z
N MET A 1 -13.10 -42.50 -23.22
CA MET A 1 -13.83 -41.21 -23.26
C MET A 1 -13.83 -40.48 -21.91
N VAL A 2 -14.14 -41.14 -20.78
CA VAL A 2 -14.19 -40.51 -19.43
C VAL A 2 -12.85 -39.90 -18.97
N VAL A 3 -11.73 -40.55 -19.28
CA VAL A 3 -10.38 -40.07 -18.90
C VAL A 3 -10.03 -38.74 -19.58
N LEU A 4 -10.42 -38.57 -20.85
CA LEU A 4 -10.13 -37.37 -21.63
C LEU A 4 -10.94 -36.16 -21.11
N THR A 5 -12.22 -36.38 -20.80
CA THR A 5 -13.09 -35.34 -20.23
C THR A 5 -12.60 -34.89 -18.86
N THR A 6 -12.13 -35.82 -18.03
CA THR A 6 -11.57 -35.52 -16.70
C THR A 6 -10.27 -34.70 -16.81
N PHE A 7 -9.40 -35.06 -17.77
CA PHE A 7 -8.16 -34.34 -18.04
C PHE A 7 -8.42 -32.89 -18.50
N ILE A 8 -9.40 -32.69 -19.39
CA ILE A 8 -9.79 -31.34 -19.86
C ILE A 8 -10.33 -30.49 -18.71
N ILE A 9 -11.17 -31.04 -17.84
CA ILE A 9 -11.69 -30.33 -16.67
C ILE A 9 -10.54 -29.92 -15.73
N LEU A 10 -9.57 -30.81 -15.50
CA LEU A 10 -8.36 -30.50 -14.74
C LEU A 10 -7.60 -29.30 -15.30
N GLN A 11 -7.43 -29.29 -16.62
CA GLN A 11 -6.62 -28.29 -17.31
C GLN A 11 -7.30 -26.92 -17.33
N VAL A 12 -8.64 -26.90 -17.44
CA VAL A 12 -9.44 -25.67 -17.34
C VAL A 12 -9.41 -25.08 -15.93
N ILE A 13 -9.55 -25.91 -14.89
CA ILE A 13 -9.46 -25.43 -13.49
C ILE A 13 -8.07 -24.86 -13.21
N SER A 14 -7.00 -25.51 -13.70
CA SER A 14 -5.64 -25.00 -13.59
C SER A 14 -5.45 -23.63 -14.27
N GLY A 15 -6.01 -23.46 -15.47
CA GLY A 15 -5.96 -22.19 -16.20
C GLY A 15 -6.72 -21.05 -15.50
N ILE A 16 -7.90 -21.35 -14.93
CA ILE A 16 -8.72 -20.36 -14.21
C ILE A 16 -8.04 -19.94 -12.89
N VAL A 17 -7.43 -20.87 -12.16
CA VAL A 17 -6.70 -20.58 -10.91
C VAL A 17 -5.43 -19.77 -11.20
N PHE A 18 -4.68 -20.13 -12.25
CA PHE A 18 -3.48 -19.40 -12.65
C PHE A 18 -3.78 -17.97 -13.11
N LEU A 19 -4.85 -17.75 -13.88
CA LEU A 19 -5.30 -16.41 -14.27
C LEU A 19 -5.77 -15.58 -13.06
N SER A 20 -6.43 -16.21 -12.08
CA SER A 20 -6.86 -15.54 -10.85
C SER A 20 -5.65 -15.10 -10.02
N ALA A 21 -4.62 -15.94 -9.90
CA ALA A 21 -3.37 -15.59 -9.21
C ALA A 21 -2.62 -14.43 -9.89
N LEU A 22 -2.58 -14.40 -11.23
CA LEU A 22 -1.97 -13.30 -11.98
C LEU A 22 -2.74 -11.97 -11.86
N GLN A 23 -4.06 -12.02 -11.75
CA GLN A 23 -4.88 -10.82 -11.52
C GLN A 23 -4.72 -10.29 -10.09
N GLU A 24 -4.65 -11.18 -9.10
CA GLU A 24 -4.44 -10.83 -7.69
C GLU A 24 -3.05 -10.20 -7.50
N ASP A 25 -1.99 -10.76 -8.11
CA ASP A 25 -0.65 -10.18 -8.10
C ASP A 25 -0.61 -8.77 -8.72
N LYS A 26 -1.17 -8.57 -9.93
CA LYS A 26 -1.20 -7.24 -10.56
C LYS A 26 -1.92 -6.19 -9.72
N SER A 27 -3.06 -6.54 -9.13
CA SER A 27 -3.85 -5.60 -8.32
C SER A 27 -3.12 -5.17 -7.04
N ASN A 28 -2.35 -6.08 -6.42
CA ASN A 28 -1.54 -5.80 -5.25
C ASN A 28 -0.33 -4.93 -5.59
N PHE A 29 0.34 -5.18 -6.72
CA PHE A 29 1.47 -4.34 -7.18
C PHE A 29 1.03 -2.90 -7.52
N ASP A 30 -0.08 -2.73 -8.22
CA ASP A 30 -0.59 -1.39 -8.56
C ASP A 30 -1.00 -0.60 -7.31
N TRP A 31 -1.56 -1.29 -6.31
CA TRP A 31 -1.90 -0.67 -5.03
C TRP A 31 -0.66 -0.30 -4.21
N LEU A 32 0.36 -1.16 -4.17
CA LEU A 32 1.64 -0.89 -3.51
C LEU A 32 2.37 0.29 -4.16
N ASN A 33 2.44 0.33 -5.50
CA ASN A 33 3.05 1.44 -6.24
C ASN A 33 2.33 2.76 -5.97
N ARG A 34 0.99 2.76 -5.90
CA ARG A 34 0.22 3.97 -5.55
C ARG A 34 0.50 4.44 -4.13
N LEU A 35 0.62 3.54 -3.16
CA LEU A 35 0.94 3.92 -1.78
C LEU A 35 2.37 4.45 -1.65
N GLN A 36 3.34 3.82 -2.32
CA GLN A 36 4.71 4.29 -2.32
C GLN A 36 4.83 5.68 -2.98
N HIS A 37 4.09 5.90 -4.07
CA HIS A 37 4.01 7.22 -4.70
C HIS A 37 3.37 8.27 -3.76
N GLN A 38 2.28 7.92 -3.08
CA GLN A 38 1.66 8.78 -2.05
C GLN A 38 2.64 9.13 -0.92
N GLN A 39 3.44 8.14 -0.47
CA GLN A 39 4.43 8.33 0.58
C GLN A 39 5.57 9.25 0.11
N SER A 40 6.12 9.01 -1.09
CA SER A 40 7.15 9.87 -1.69
C SER A 40 6.70 11.33 -1.76
N LEU A 41 5.45 11.59 -2.17
CA LEU A 41 4.93 12.96 -2.29
C LEU A 41 4.82 13.69 -0.94
N ILE A 42 4.46 12.99 0.15
CA ILE A 42 4.39 13.59 1.48
C ILE A 42 5.78 13.71 2.13
N ASP A 43 6.71 12.80 1.81
CA ASP A 43 8.10 12.86 2.24
C ASP A 43 8.80 14.08 1.59
N ASP A 44 8.63 14.27 0.27
CA ASP A 44 9.16 15.43 -0.47
C ASP A 44 8.61 16.76 0.09
N ASN A 45 7.33 16.75 0.49
CA ASN A 45 6.68 17.89 1.12
C ASN A 45 7.29 18.22 2.49
N TRP A 46 7.53 17.20 3.32
CA TRP A 46 8.18 17.34 4.61
C TRP A 46 9.58 17.93 4.45
N ASP A 47 10.36 17.44 3.50
CA ASP A 47 11.73 17.94 3.24
C ASP A 47 11.73 19.41 2.81
N SER A 48 10.81 19.80 1.94
CA SER A 48 10.68 21.20 1.47
C SER A 48 10.23 22.15 2.60
N LEU A 49 9.39 21.68 3.53
CA LEU A 49 9.03 22.45 4.73
C LEU A 49 10.19 22.55 5.73
N SER A 50 10.95 21.47 5.90
CA SER A 50 12.14 21.46 6.75
C SER A 50 13.20 22.45 6.22
N LEU A 51 13.42 22.46 4.90
CA LEU A 51 14.27 23.46 4.24
C LEU A 51 13.75 24.88 4.48
N SER A 52 12.43 25.10 4.32
CA SER A 52 11.80 26.40 4.58
C SER A 52 12.01 26.85 6.04
N ASN A 53 11.95 25.95 7.01
CA ASN A 53 12.24 26.28 8.41
C ASN A 53 13.71 26.60 8.66
N SER A 54 14.62 25.84 8.05
CA SER A 54 16.06 26.15 8.09
C SER A 54 16.36 27.53 7.52
N LEU A 55 15.79 27.87 6.35
CA LEU A 55 15.94 29.17 5.72
C LEU A 55 15.33 30.29 6.57
N SER A 56 14.14 30.05 7.13
CA SER A 56 13.48 30.96 8.08
C SER A 56 14.37 31.27 9.30
N LYS A 57 14.97 30.26 9.92
CA LYS A 57 15.92 30.45 11.04
C LYS A 57 17.15 31.24 10.58
N GLN A 58 17.72 30.91 9.41
CA GLN A 58 18.85 31.66 8.86
C GLN A 58 18.52 33.14 8.63
N ILE A 59 17.32 33.46 8.16
CA ILE A 59 16.85 34.85 7.98
C ILE A 59 16.83 35.60 9.31
N ILE A 60 16.39 34.95 10.40
CA ILE A 60 16.30 35.56 11.73
C ILE A 60 17.69 35.92 12.26
N PHE A 61 18.69 35.06 12.02
CA PHE A 61 20.06 35.25 12.52
C PHE A 61 20.99 35.99 11.55
N ALA A 62 20.58 36.16 10.29
CA ALA A 62 21.37 36.91 9.32
C ALA A 62 21.46 38.38 9.73
N GLU A 63 22.66 38.95 9.68
CA GLU A 63 22.88 40.37 9.97
C GLU A 63 22.84 41.23 8.71
N LYS A 64 23.33 40.69 7.59
CA LYS A 64 23.49 41.43 6.33
C LYS A 64 22.24 41.34 5.45
N GLU A 65 21.82 42.47 4.90
CA GLU A 65 20.59 42.55 4.10
C GLU A 65 20.69 41.81 2.76
N ASP A 66 21.86 41.81 2.12
CA ASP A 66 22.11 41.07 0.87
C ASP A 66 22.02 39.55 1.06
N VAL A 67 22.33 39.07 2.26
CA VAL A 67 22.14 37.66 2.63
C VAL A 67 20.68 37.37 2.91
N LYS A 68 19.98 38.24 3.65
CA LYS A 68 18.54 38.10 3.92
C LYS A 68 17.71 38.07 2.65
N GLU A 69 18.04 38.91 1.67
CA GLU A 69 17.35 38.94 0.37
C GLU A 69 17.41 37.59 -0.34
N LYS A 70 18.61 37.02 -0.49
CA LYS A 70 18.80 35.69 -1.09
C LYS A 70 18.07 34.59 -0.33
N LEU A 71 18.08 34.67 1.00
CA LEU A 71 17.39 33.68 1.84
C LEU A 71 15.86 33.80 1.72
N ARG A 72 15.32 35.02 1.61
CA ARG A 72 13.88 35.25 1.38
C ARG A 72 13.44 34.67 0.03
N ASP A 73 14.24 34.86 -1.02
CA ASP A 73 13.96 34.28 -2.34
C ASP A 73 13.95 32.75 -2.30
N GLN A 74 14.94 32.15 -1.64
CA GLN A 74 15.01 30.69 -1.44
C GLN A 74 13.83 30.19 -0.60
N LEU A 75 13.46 30.90 0.47
CA LEU A 75 12.33 30.55 1.32
C LEU A 75 11.02 30.62 0.54
N GLN A 76 10.83 31.65 -0.27
CA GLN A 76 9.66 31.80 -1.13
C GLN A 76 9.56 30.64 -2.13
N GLN A 77 10.67 30.24 -2.74
CA GLN A 77 10.72 29.10 -3.65
C GLN A 77 10.37 27.79 -2.93
N ALA A 78 11.01 27.51 -1.79
CA ALA A 78 10.76 26.30 -1.01
C ALA A 78 9.31 26.21 -0.52
N LEU A 79 8.71 27.33 -0.11
CA LEU A 79 7.29 27.39 0.28
C LEU A 79 6.34 27.13 -0.90
N LYS A 80 6.69 27.60 -2.10
CA LYS A 80 5.92 27.34 -3.32
C LYS A 80 6.01 25.86 -3.72
N GLU A 81 7.19 25.28 -3.66
CA GLU A 81 7.45 23.87 -3.95
C GLU A 81 6.70 22.97 -2.97
N SER A 82 6.83 23.25 -1.66
CA SER A 82 6.08 22.55 -0.62
C SER A 82 4.57 22.56 -0.87
N LEU A 83 3.99 23.73 -1.17
CA LEU A 83 2.55 23.83 -1.45
C LEU A 83 2.15 23.05 -2.71
N SER A 84 3.00 23.04 -3.73
CA SER A 84 2.79 22.26 -4.95
C SER A 84 2.78 20.75 -4.65
N GLN A 85 3.78 20.25 -3.92
CA GLN A 85 3.87 18.85 -3.50
C GLN A 85 2.67 18.45 -2.64
N TRP A 86 2.24 19.32 -1.70
CA TRP A 86 1.04 19.08 -0.89
C TRP A 86 -0.22 18.91 -1.75
N LYS A 87 -0.41 19.78 -2.74
CA LYS A 87 -1.56 19.67 -3.66
C LYS A 87 -1.53 18.37 -4.45
N SER A 88 -0.37 18.00 -5.01
CA SER A 88 -0.19 16.73 -5.71
C SER A 88 -0.48 15.53 -4.80
N PHE A 89 -0.01 15.57 -3.55
CA PHE A 89 -0.32 14.56 -2.55
C PHE A 89 -1.82 14.50 -2.26
N GLU A 90 -2.47 15.63 -2.02
CA GLU A 90 -3.90 15.68 -1.76
C GLU A 90 -4.71 15.16 -2.97
N GLU A 91 -4.34 15.51 -4.19
CA GLU A 91 -4.98 15.02 -5.43
C GLU A 91 -4.82 13.50 -5.60
N SER A 92 -3.67 12.95 -5.21
CA SER A 92 -3.41 11.51 -5.28
C SER A 92 -4.28 10.66 -4.33
N LEU A 93 -4.90 11.27 -3.31
CA LEU A 93 -5.72 10.59 -2.31
C LEU A 93 -7.17 10.41 -2.76
N SER A 94 -7.75 9.24 -2.46
CA SER A 94 -9.18 8.99 -2.69
C SER A 94 -10.05 9.81 -1.73
N SER A 95 -11.29 10.10 -2.12
CA SER A 95 -12.26 10.85 -1.29
C SER A 95 -12.44 10.25 0.11
N GLN A 96 -12.43 8.92 0.23
CA GLN A 96 -12.51 8.22 1.51
C GLN A 96 -11.26 8.43 2.38
N LYS A 97 -10.06 8.50 1.80
CA LYS A 97 -8.85 8.82 2.57
C LYS A 97 -8.85 10.28 3.04
N LYS A 98 -9.40 11.20 2.25
CA LYS A 98 -9.48 12.63 2.60
C LYS A 98 -10.42 12.92 3.77
N SER A 99 -11.40 12.05 4.04
CA SER A 99 -12.32 12.20 5.17
C SER A 99 -11.82 11.57 6.47
N LEU A 100 -10.66 10.90 6.46
CA LEU A 100 -10.08 10.32 7.67
C LEU A 100 -9.58 11.43 8.61
N ASP A 101 -9.90 11.30 9.90
CA ASP A 101 -9.45 12.25 10.94
C ASP A 101 -7.93 12.43 10.96
N ILE A 102 -7.17 11.37 10.68
CA ILE A 102 -5.70 11.40 10.61
C ILE A 102 -5.24 12.34 9.48
N PHE A 103 -5.88 12.26 8.31
CA PHE A 103 -5.57 13.13 7.18
C PHE A 103 -6.06 14.57 7.42
N LEU A 104 -7.24 14.76 8.02
CA LEU A 104 -7.73 16.10 8.37
C LEU A 104 -6.81 16.81 9.36
N LYS A 105 -6.28 16.09 10.35
CA LYS A 105 -5.27 16.60 11.27
C LYS A 105 -3.98 16.96 10.54
N LEU A 106 -3.47 16.09 9.67
CA LEU A 106 -2.30 16.35 8.83
C LEU A 106 -2.48 17.58 7.95
N LYS A 107 -3.64 17.72 7.30
CA LYS A 107 -3.97 18.87 6.47
C LYS A 107 -3.98 20.16 7.28
N LYS A 108 -4.61 20.13 8.45
CA LYS A 108 -4.68 21.30 9.33
C LYS A 108 -3.28 21.72 9.81
N SER A 109 -2.45 20.78 10.26
CA SER A 109 -1.10 21.09 10.74
C SER A 109 -0.18 21.56 9.60
N PHE A 110 -0.30 20.99 8.40
CA PHE A 110 0.40 21.47 7.20
C PHE A 110 0.11 22.96 6.93
N TYR A 111 -1.16 23.34 6.78
CA TYR A 111 -1.52 24.72 6.46
C TYR A 111 -1.16 25.69 7.59
N LEU A 112 -1.24 25.25 8.85
CA LEU A 112 -0.79 26.07 9.97
C LEU A 112 0.70 26.34 9.88
N TYR A 113 1.52 25.31 9.72
CA TYR A 113 2.97 25.44 9.64
C TYR A 113 3.41 26.25 8.41
N HIS A 114 2.85 25.96 7.24
CA HIS A 114 3.09 26.72 6.01
C HIS A 114 2.69 28.20 6.17
N SER A 115 1.59 28.48 6.87
CA SER A 115 1.18 29.85 7.19
C SER A 115 2.16 30.55 8.14
N ARG A 116 2.72 29.87 9.14
CA ARG A 116 3.73 30.45 10.05
C ARG A 116 5.02 30.79 9.33
N LEU A 117 5.47 29.93 8.41
CA LEU A 117 6.64 30.21 7.60
C LEU A 117 6.42 31.37 6.63
N ASN A 118 5.22 31.49 6.05
CA ASN A 118 4.84 32.66 5.24
C ASN A 118 4.76 33.95 6.07
N GLU A 119 4.20 33.88 7.28
CA GLU A 119 4.14 35.03 8.19
C GLU A 119 5.57 35.50 8.54
N GLN A 120 6.49 34.57 8.79
CA GLN A 120 7.90 34.87 9.01
C GLN A 120 8.59 35.47 7.77
N LEU A 121 8.33 34.93 6.58
CA LEU A 121 8.81 35.50 5.32
C LEU A 121 8.34 36.95 5.17
N ASN A 122 7.06 37.22 5.39
CA ASN A 122 6.49 38.56 5.32
C ASN A 122 7.11 39.52 6.33
N LYS A 123 7.20 39.10 7.61
CA LYS A 123 7.81 39.89 8.68
C LYS A 123 9.27 40.26 8.39
N SER A 124 10.00 39.36 7.73
CA SER A 124 11.39 39.60 7.34
C SER A 124 11.55 40.73 6.33
N TYR A 125 10.55 41.04 5.50
CA TYR A 125 10.62 42.21 4.61
C TYR A 125 10.48 43.52 5.40
N ASP A 126 9.71 43.51 6.49
CA ASP A 126 9.52 44.66 7.38
C ASP A 126 10.68 44.88 8.37
N GLY A 127 11.76 44.09 8.24
CA GLY A 127 12.90 44.10 9.17
C GLY A 127 12.58 43.48 10.54
N SER A 128 11.43 42.82 10.67
CA SER A 128 10.99 42.15 11.91
C SER A 128 11.12 40.63 11.80
N SER A 129 10.94 39.93 12.93
CA SER A 129 10.89 38.47 12.95
C SER A 129 9.73 37.96 13.79
N GLN A 130 9.19 36.84 13.37
CA GLN A 130 8.29 36.01 14.12
C GLN A 130 9.05 35.30 15.24
N ASN A 131 8.33 35.03 16.32
CA ASN A 131 8.84 34.21 17.40
C ASN A 131 9.15 32.79 16.89
N ILE A 132 10.41 32.39 16.96
CA ILE A 132 10.91 31.05 16.58
C ILE A 132 10.08 29.95 17.25
N TYR A 133 9.69 30.13 18.52
CA TYR A 133 8.89 29.15 19.25
C TYR A 133 7.54 28.88 18.59
N VAL A 134 6.91 29.87 17.94
CA VAL A 134 5.63 29.69 17.23
C VAL A 134 5.82 28.83 15.97
N ILE A 135 6.95 28.98 15.29
CA ILE A 135 7.29 28.20 14.10
C ILE A 135 7.62 26.76 14.53
N ASP A 136 8.46 26.60 15.56
CA ASP A 136 8.85 25.29 16.08
C ASP A 136 7.66 24.51 16.65
N ASP A 137 6.72 25.17 17.33
CA ASP A 137 5.48 24.54 17.79
C ASP A 137 4.64 24.00 16.62
N SER A 138 4.46 24.82 15.58
CA SER A 138 3.74 24.38 14.37
C SER A 138 4.47 23.28 13.58
N MET A 139 5.80 23.25 13.62
CA MET A 139 6.62 22.18 13.06
C MET A 139 6.37 20.87 13.81
N ASN A 140 6.41 20.91 15.15
CA ASN A 140 6.18 19.73 16.00
C ASN A 140 4.76 19.16 15.80
N ASP A 141 3.75 20.03 15.69
CA ASP A 141 2.38 19.65 15.37
C ASP A 141 2.28 18.92 14.01
N PHE A 142 2.97 19.46 13.00
CA PHE A 142 3.02 18.84 11.68
C PHE A 142 3.78 17.50 11.72
N GLU A 143 4.92 17.43 12.40
CA GLU A 143 5.72 16.22 12.57
C GLU A 143 4.91 15.11 13.25
N SER A 144 4.20 15.43 14.34
CA SER A 144 3.36 14.47 15.03
C SER A 144 2.24 13.95 14.12
N ALA A 145 1.61 14.82 13.34
CA ALA A 145 0.55 14.42 12.42
C ALA A 145 1.09 13.60 11.23
N TYR A 146 2.26 13.96 10.71
CA TYR A 146 2.98 13.25 9.67
C TYR A 146 3.35 11.84 10.13
N ASN A 147 3.95 11.71 11.31
CA ASN A 147 4.30 10.43 11.90
C ASN A 147 3.05 9.58 12.16
N ALA A 148 1.94 10.17 12.63
CA ALA A 148 0.68 9.47 12.81
C ALA A 148 0.10 8.96 11.47
N TYR A 149 0.19 9.75 10.40
CA TYR A 149 -0.21 9.35 9.05
C TYR A 149 0.65 8.22 8.50
N CYS A 150 1.98 8.33 8.60
CA CYS A 150 2.93 7.31 8.16
C CYS A 150 2.76 6.00 8.94
N ASN A 151 2.56 6.08 10.26
CA ASN A 151 2.29 4.91 11.11
C ASN A 151 0.92 4.28 10.81
N GLY A 152 -0.10 5.09 10.49
CA GLY A 152 -1.39 4.63 9.99
C GLY A 152 -1.25 3.81 8.70
N ASN A 153 -0.44 4.31 7.76
CA ASN A 153 -0.11 3.57 6.53
C ASN A 153 0.68 2.29 6.83
N LYS A 154 1.69 2.33 7.72
CA LYS A 154 2.46 1.15 8.15
C LYS A 154 1.61 0.06 8.79
N LYS A 155 0.59 0.39 9.58
CA LYS A 155 -0.35 -0.63 10.11
C LYS A 155 -1.16 -1.33 9.01
N ILE A 156 -1.38 -0.68 7.87
CA ILE A 156 -1.95 -1.33 6.68
C ILE A 156 -0.90 -2.28 6.07
N TYR A 157 0.37 -1.88 5.98
CA TYR A 157 1.49 -2.73 5.52
C TYR A 157 1.73 -3.94 6.44
N GLU A 158 1.79 -3.75 7.75
CA GLU A 158 1.94 -4.81 8.76
C GLU A 158 0.70 -5.69 8.81
N GLY A 159 -0.50 -5.13 8.67
CA GLY A 159 -1.73 -5.89 8.53
C GLY A 159 -1.79 -6.72 7.24
N ILE A 160 -1.01 -6.38 6.20
CA ILE A 160 -0.85 -7.17 4.96
C ILE A 160 0.25 -8.23 5.13
N LEU A 161 1.36 -7.91 5.82
CA LEU A 161 2.44 -8.84 6.17
C LEU A 161 2.05 -9.87 7.25
N GLU A 162 1.19 -9.52 8.21
CA GLU A 162 0.56 -10.47 9.14
C GLU A 162 -0.58 -11.23 8.47
N LYS A 163 -1.28 -10.65 7.48
CA LYS A 163 -2.24 -11.39 6.65
C LYS A 163 -1.53 -12.37 5.71
N THR A 164 -0.28 -12.18 5.30
CA THR A 164 0.49 -13.27 4.67
C THR A 164 0.88 -14.36 5.69
N GLY A 165 0.89 -14.10 7.00
CA GLY A 165 1.02 -15.13 8.04
C GLY A 165 -0.30 -15.82 8.43
N LEU A 166 -1.42 -15.08 8.48
CA LEU A 166 -2.71 -15.55 9.02
C LEU A 166 -3.80 -15.80 7.96
N SER A 167 -3.80 -15.11 6.80
CA SER A 167 -4.69 -15.46 5.67
C SER A 167 -4.19 -16.68 4.88
N TYR A 168 -2.98 -17.18 5.13
CA TYR A 168 -2.64 -18.55 4.75
C TYR A 168 -3.57 -19.57 5.42
N LYS A 169 -4.02 -19.34 6.67
CA LYS A 169 -4.91 -20.29 7.38
C LYS A 169 -6.39 -20.17 7.03
N LYS A 170 -6.83 -19.11 6.36
CA LYS A 170 -8.24 -18.96 5.96
C LYS A 170 -8.51 -19.25 4.48
N ASN A 171 -7.50 -19.14 3.60
CA ASN A 171 -7.58 -19.58 2.20
C ASN A 171 -7.01 -20.99 1.93
N ILE A 172 -6.27 -21.61 2.86
CA ILE A 172 -5.89 -23.04 2.71
C ILE A 172 -7.12 -23.93 2.66
N ARG A 173 -8.26 -23.53 3.23
CA ARG A 173 -9.46 -24.39 3.25
C ARG A 173 -10.00 -24.65 1.84
N HIS A 174 -9.91 -23.68 0.93
CA HIS A 174 -10.32 -23.87 -0.46
C HIS A 174 -9.31 -24.72 -1.22
N VAL A 175 -8.00 -24.56 -0.96
CA VAL A 175 -6.94 -25.41 -1.55
C VAL A 175 -7.05 -26.86 -1.04
N PHE A 176 -7.29 -27.06 0.27
CA PHE A 176 -7.51 -28.37 0.88
C PHE A 176 -8.76 -29.04 0.31
N PHE A 177 -9.84 -28.28 0.10
CA PHE A 177 -11.07 -28.79 -0.52
C PHE A 177 -10.84 -29.19 -1.98
N CYS A 178 -10.08 -28.41 -2.76
CA CYS A 178 -9.73 -28.74 -4.14
C CYS A 178 -8.85 -30.00 -4.23
N ILE A 179 -7.82 -30.11 -3.37
CA ILE A 179 -6.94 -31.29 -3.30
C ILE A 179 -7.74 -32.52 -2.87
N PHE A 180 -8.59 -32.39 -1.85
CA PHE A 180 -9.46 -33.47 -1.39
C PHE A 180 -10.43 -33.94 -2.48
N PHE A 181 -11.04 -32.99 -3.20
CA PHE A 181 -11.95 -33.29 -4.30
C PHE A 181 -11.25 -34.02 -5.46
N MET A 182 -10.03 -33.61 -5.80
CA MET A 182 -9.19 -34.32 -6.78
C MET A 182 -8.89 -35.76 -6.36
N ILE A 183 -8.52 -35.98 -5.10
CA ILE A 183 -8.25 -37.31 -4.56
C ILE A 183 -9.51 -38.18 -4.63
N CYS A 184 -10.68 -37.64 -4.29
CA CYS A 184 -11.95 -38.35 -4.41
C CYS A 184 -12.27 -38.76 -5.85
N ILE A 185 -12.00 -37.91 -6.83
CA ILE A 185 -12.21 -38.24 -8.25
C ILE A 185 -11.26 -39.37 -8.68
N VAL A 186 -9.98 -39.31 -8.31
CA VAL A 186 -9.00 -40.35 -8.65
C VAL A 186 -9.39 -41.70 -8.01
N VAL A 187 -9.80 -41.70 -6.75
CA VAL A 187 -10.26 -42.92 -6.06
C VAL A 187 -11.56 -43.45 -6.68
N GLY A 188 -12.50 -42.57 -7.04
CA GLY A 188 -13.74 -42.95 -7.71
C GLY A 188 -13.49 -43.60 -9.08
N VAL A 189 -12.60 -43.01 -9.88
CA VAL A 189 -12.18 -43.57 -11.18
C VAL A 189 -11.45 -44.90 -10.98
N TRP A 190 -10.58 -45.02 -9.98
CA TRP A 190 -9.90 -46.27 -9.65
C TRP A 190 -10.89 -47.39 -9.28
N PHE A 191 -11.88 -47.09 -8.45
CA PHE A 191 -12.91 -48.05 -8.05
C PHE A 191 -13.80 -48.45 -9.22
N PHE A 192 -14.11 -47.50 -10.11
CA PHE A 192 -14.87 -47.74 -11.33
C PHE A 192 -14.11 -48.63 -12.31
N ILE A 193 -12.81 -48.39 -12.50
CA ILE A 193 -11.93 -49.26 -13.30
C ILE A 193 -11.85 -50.65 -12.67
N LYS A 194 -11.64 -50.76 -11.35
CA LYS A 194 -11.60 -52.07 -10.65
C LYS A 194 -12.92 -52.83 -10.80
N LYS A 195 -14.05 -52.14 -10.65
CA LYS A 195 -15.39 -52.75 -10.82
C LYS A 195 -15.63 -53.18 -12.27
N SER A 196 -15.17 -52.41 -13.25
CA SER A 196 -15.36 -52.71 -14.67
C SER A 196 -14.39 -53.77 -15.21
N LEU A 197 -13.17 -53.90 -14.65
CA LEU A 197 -12.15 -54.84 -15.14
C LEU A 197 -12.04 -56.12 -14.28
N THR A 198 -12.28 -56.06 -12.97
CA THR A 198 -12.06 -57.21 -12.07
C THR A 198 -13.30 -58.11 -11.90
N THR A 199 -14.51 -57.59 -12.11
CA THR A 199 -15.75 -58.40 -12.06
C THR A 199 -15.85 -59.44 -13.19
N PRO A 200 -15.47 -59.15 -14.45
CA PRO A 200 -15.51 -60.19 -15.49
C PRO A 200 -14.34 -61.18 -15.41
N ILE A 201 -13.14 -60.77 -14.93
CA ILE A 201 -11.97 -61.68 -14.91
C ILE A 201 -12.09 -62.77 -13.83
N ASN A 202 -12.70 -62.48 -12.67
CA ASN A 202 -12.88 -63.51 -11.64
C ASN A 202 -13.94 -64.55 -12.03
N ASN A 203 -14.92 -64.18 -12.85
CA ASN A 203 -15.92 -65.12 -13.36
C ASN A 203 -15.34 -66.06 -14.42
N ILE A 204 -14.38 -65.61 -15.23
CA ILE A 204 -13.73 -66.46 -16.24
C ILE A 204 -12.82 -67.51 -15.58
N VAL A 205 -12.18 -67.19 -14.44
CA VAL A 205 -11.30 -68.14 -13.74
C VAL A 205 -12.08 -69.22 -12.99
N THR A 206 -13.24 -68.89 -12.40
CA THR A 206 -14.09 -69.92 -11.76
C THR A 206 -14.74 -70.88 -12.74
N ASP A 207 -14.96 -70.49 -14.00
CA ASP A 207 -15.46 -71.38 -15.04
C ASP A 207 -14.38 -72.34 -15.59
N ILE A 208 -13.09 -72.00 -15.43
CA ILE A 208 -11.96 -72.84 -15.89
C ILE A 208 -11.53 -73.85 -14.81
N VAL A 209 -11.80 -73.61 -13.52
CA VAL A 209 -11.42 -74.52 -12.41
C VAL A 209 -12.52 -75.54 -12.06
N ASN A 210 -13.76 -75.35 -12.53
CA ASN A 210 -14.90 -76.27 -12.34
C ASN A 210 -15.26 -77.09 -13.60
N LEU A 211 -14.34 -77.21 -14.55
CA LEU A 211 -14.39 -78.11 -15.70
C LEU A 211 -13.30 -79.17 -15.57
#